data_AF-A0A7X9KMM8-F1
#
_entry.id   AF-A0A7X9KMM8-F1
#
_cell.length_a   1.000
_cell.length_b   1.000
_cell.length_c   1.000
_cell.angle_alpha   90.00
_cell.angle_beta   90.00
_cell.angle_gamma   90.00
#
_symmetry.space_group_name_H-M   'P 1'
#
loop_
_entity.id
_entity.type
_entity.pdbx_description
1 polymer ?
#
loop_
_entity_poly.entity_id
_entity_poly.type
_entity_poly.pdbx_seq_one_letter_code
_entity_poly.pdbx_strand_id
1 'polypeptide(L)'
;MGAFRTDWDTAANPRYDVWTTTNGGEVIPGVLSPFTATMYNQFDARGLRDLMNAYPSGNLVKVYPPPVGNFFGITAGRLTLNVGFSVAAMSCIDPDIATAMAGQFFQGSDDALRYIVRAPADKVAQAMVVATTQREAAEAQSRTDQEEFYSDQLQGVAAHDRALPPKQAWKRFQDLVPSTLEVFNRHLVVSTAAGEMSVRLAGVIAAGGGDPNAIIGLCSGLGDVESSKPALKLYDLALVARKHAAVRKVVESGDTAAVIAALADPPDRGWEAFADEFDEFIHRYGFRVQGEADPMVADWGENPTFVISQVKSMMALKPAESPAAHQKAAAGARVKLEKSVRATLA
;
A
#
# COMPACT_ATOMS: atom_id res chain seq x y z
N MET A 1 22.84 -25.75 -15.01
CA MET A 1 22.90 -24.27 -14.93
C MET A 1 22.70 -23.90 -13.47
N GLY A 2 23.66 -23.21 -12.85
CA GLY A 2 23.46 -22.69 -11.50
C GLY A 2 22.36 -21.63 -11.55
N ALA A 3 21.37 -21.73 -10.67
CA ALA A 3 20.36 -20.68 -10.53
C ALA A 3 21.08 -19.39 -10.08
N PHE A 4 20.80 -18.26 -10.75
CA PHE A 4 21.26 -16.96 -10.27
C PHE A 4 20.67 -16.72 -8.88
N ARG A 5 21.55 -16.47 -7.91
CA ARG A 5 21.17 -16.18 -6.51
C ARG A 5 21.99 -14.99 -6.04
N THR A 6 21.35 -14.03 -5.39
CA THR A 6 22.07 -12.95 -4.70
C THR A 6 22.44 -13.41 -3.29
N ASP A 7 23.49 -12.82 -2.70
CA ASP A 7 23.92 -13.18 -1.33
C ASP A 7 22.86 -12.85 -0.25
N TRP A 8 21.87 -12.02 -0.60
CA TRP A 8 20.75 -11.61 0.26
C TRP A 8 19.42 -12.27 -0.10
N ASP A 9 19.42 -13.27 -0.99
CA ASP A 9 18.22 -14.09 -1.23
C ASP A 9 17.88 -14.90 0.02
N THR A 10 16.59 -14.83 0.41
CA THR A 10 16.09 -15.58 1.57
C THR A 10 16.26 -17.08 1.35
N ALA A 11 16.44 -17.83 2.43
CA ALA A 11 16.34 -19.27 2.39
C ALA A 11 14.90 -19.70 2.08
N ALA A 12 14.75 -20.79 1.34
CA ALA A 12 13.46 -21.38 1.06
C ALA A 12 12.74 -21.74 2.36
N ASN A 13 11.45 -21.49 2.42
CA ASN A 13 10.63 -21.90 3.55
C ASN A 13 10.44 -23.42 3.54
N PRO A 14 10.85 -24.14 4.58
CA PRO A 14 10.83 -25.61 4.57
C PRO A 14 9.42 -26.18 4.75
N ARG A 15 8.42 -25.35 5.04
CA ARG A 15 7.01 -25.77 5.18
C ARG A 15 6.12 -25.25 4.08
N TYR A 16 6.28 -23.98 3.67
CA TYR A 16 5.40 -23.33 2.71
C TYR A 16 6.17 -23.00 1.43
N ASP A 17 6.06 -23.86 0.42
CA ASP A 17 6.87 -23.86 -0.79
C ASP A 17 6.16 -23.28 -2.03
N VAL A 18 4.95 -22.71 -1.87
CA VAL A 18 4.21 -22.09 -2.97
C VAL A 18 4.41 -20.57 -2.95
N TRP A 19 5.13 -20.07 -3.94
CA TRP A 19 5.56 -18.68 -4.06
C TRP A 19 5.06 -18.07 -5.36
N THR A 20 4.82 -16.75 -5.33
CA THR A 20 4.47 -15.98 -6.52
C THR A 20 5.25 -14.66 -6.58
N THR A 21 5.53 -14.20 -7.80
CA THR A 21 5.99 -12.83 -8.06
C THR A 21 4.84 -11.85 -8.24
N THR A 22 3.61 -12.36 -8.42
CA THR A 22 2.39 -11.56 -8.56
C THR A 22 2.26 -10.65 -7.33
N ASN A 23 1.94 -9.37 -7.57
CA ASN A 23 1.85 -8.29 -6.58
C ASN A 23 3.17 -7.90 -5.89
N GLY A 24 4.18 -8.78 -5.80
CA GLY A 24 5.46 -8.47 -5.16
C GLY A 24 6.17 -7.26 -5.78
N GLY A 25 6.17 -7.17 -7.11
CA GLY A 25 6.74 -6.03 -7.85
C GLY A 25 5.93 -4.73 -7.72
N GLU A 26 4.67 -4.79 -7.28
CA GLU A 26 3.86 -3.61 -6.99
C GLU A 26 4.19 -3.04 -5.60
N VAL A 27 4.61 -3.91 -4.66
CA VAL A 27 5.07 -3.48 -3.33
C VAL A 27 6.47 -2.88 -3.44
N ILE A 28 7.44 -3.66 -3.93
CA ILE A 28 8.83 -3.20 -4.14
C ILE A 28 9.30 -3.63 -5.53
N PRO A 29 9.37 -2.69 -6.49
CA PRO A 29 9.78 -3.03 -7.85
C PRO A 29 11.29 -3.29 -7.95
N GLY A 30 11.67 -4.13 -8.93
CA GLY A 30 13.07 -4.29 -9.32
C GLY A 30 13.89 -5.20 -8.41
N VAL A 31 15.21 -5.02 -8.42
CA VAL A 31 16.16 -5.76 -7.59
C VAL A 31 16.39 -4.97 -6.30
N LEU A 32 16.09 -5.59 -5.16
CA LEU A 32 16.22 -4.97 -3.86
C LEU A 32 17.69 -4.79 -3.48
N SER A 33 17.97 -3.68 -2.78
CA SER A 33 19.24 -3.49 -2.09
C SER A 33 19.43 -4.54 -0.98
N PRO A 34 20.69 -4.86 -0.59
CA PRO A 34 20.94 -5.75 0.54
C PRO A 34 20.29 -5.26 1.85
N PHE A 35 20.23 -3.94 2.05
CA PHE A 35 19.59 -3.34 3.22
C PHE A 35 18.08 -3.61 3.22
N THR A 36 17.39 -3.29 2.14
CA THR A 36 15.94 -3.48 2.00
C THR A 36 15.57 -4.97 2.15
N ALA A 37 16.31 -5.86 1.50
CA ALA A 37 16.10 -7.31 1.60
C ALA A 37 16.24 -7.85 3.04
N THR A 38 17.33 -7.47 3.73
CA THR A 38 17.57 -7.94 5.11
C THR A 38 16.59 -7.32 6.11
N MET A 39 16.22 -6.06 5.92
CA MET A 39 15.21 -5.35 6.71
C MET A 39 13.84 -6.04 6.61
N TYR A 40 13.36 -6.30 5.39
CA TYR A 40 12.09 -7.00 5.18
C TYR A 40 12.09 -8.41 5.75
N ASN A 41 13.18 -9.18 5.61
CA ASN A 41 13.21 -10.52 6.18
C ASN A 41 13.18 -10.51 7.72
N GLN A 42 13.80 -9.53 8.36
CA GLN A 42 13.69 -9.33 9.81
C GLN A 42 12.29 -8.90 10.23
N PHE A 43 11.68 -7.97 9.49
CA PHE A 43 10.36 -7.43 9.81
C PHE A 43 9.27 -8.48 9.61
N ASP A 44 9.32 -9.22 8.50
CA ASP A 44 8.45 -10.36 8.19
C ASP A 44 8.40 -11.37 9.35
N ALA A 45 9.55 -11.89 9.79
CA ALA A 45 9.58 -12.90 10.84
C ALA A 45 9.13 -12.38 12.22
N ARG A 46 9.36 -11.11 12.54
CA ARG A 46 8.94 -10.49 13.82
C ARG A 46 7.45 -10.16 13.79
N GLY A 47 7.02 -9.37 12.81
CA GLY A 47 5.64 -8.94 12.64
C GLY A 47 4.68 -10.12 12.54
N LEU A 48 5.00 -11.14 11.73
CA LEU A 48 4.16 -12.33 11.60
C LEU A 48 4.07 -13.16 12.88
N ARG A 49 5.13 -13.19 13.70
CA ARG A 49 5.06 -13.89 14.99
C ARG A 49 4.06 -13.21 15.91
N ASP A 50 4.12 -11.88 15.99
CA ASP A 50 3.19 -11.10 16.81
C ASP A 50 1.75 -11.22 16.28
N LEU A 51 1.58 -11.16 14.95
CA LEU A 51 0.29 -11.34 14.29
C LEU A 51 -0.30 -12.72 14.57
N MET A 52 0.47 -13.80 14.40
CA MET A 52 -0.02 -15.17 14.64
C MET A 52 -0.30 -15.41 16.12
N ASN A 53 0.47 -14.84 17.04
CA ASN A 53 0.23 -14.96 18.48
C ASN A 53 -1.11 -14.34 18.93
N ALA A 54 -1.69 -13.43 18.16
CA ALA A 54 -2.99 -12.84 18.46
C ALA A 54 -4.16 -13.84 18.31
N TYR A 55 -3.99 -14.89 17.49
CA TYR A 55 -5.08 -15.81 17.16
C TYR A 55 -4.98 -17.14 17.93
N PRO A 56 -6.10 -17.71 18.43
CA PRO A 56 -6.11 -18.97 19.19
C PRO A 56 -5.50 -20.18 18.47
N SER A 57 -5.55 -20.19 17.15
CA SER A 57 -5.03 -21.23 16.24
C SER A 57 -3.71 -20.83 15.56
N GLY A 58 -3.18 -19.64 15.84
CA GLY A 58 -1.99 -19.13 15.16
C GLY A 58 -0.73 -19.94 15.41
N ASN A 59 -0.67 -20.68 16.52
CA ASN A 59 0.42 -21.64 16.81
C ASN A 59 0.47 -22.84 15.84
N LEU A 60 -0.59 -23.08 15.05
CA LEU A 60 -0.62 -24.10 14.00
C LEU A 60 0.15 -23.64 12.75
N VAL A 61 0.40 -22.34 12.61
CA VAL A 61 1.17 -21.71 11.53
C VAL A 61 2.59 -21.46 12.01
N LYS A 62 3.57 -21.99 11.29
CA LYS A 62 4.98 -21.92 11.69
C LYS A 62 5.65 -20.69 11.06
N VAL A 63 6.02 -19.72 11.87
CA VAL A 63 6.90 -18.62 11.45
C VAL A 63 8.36 -19.02 11.73
N TYR A 64 9.21 -18.98 10.70
CA TYR A 64 10.63 -19.27 10.77
C TYR A 64 11.45 -17.97 10.96
N PRO A 65 12.55 -18.01 11.73
CA PRO A 65 13.45 -16.88 11.82
C PRO A 65 14.22 -16.66 10.50
N PRO A 66 14.78 -15.46 10.28
CA PRO A 66 15.76 -15.18 9.23
C PRO A 66 16.89 -16.22 9.23
N PRO A 67 17.42 -16.65 8.06
CA PRO A 67 17.21 -16.04 6.74
C PRO A 67 16.01 -16.61 5.96
N VAL A 68 15.14 -17.42 6.57
CA VAL A 68 13.98 -18.01 5.88
C VAL A 68 12.94 -16.93 5.59
N GLY A 69 12.42 -16.89 4.36
CA GLY A 69 11.26 -16.05 4.03
C GLY A 69 9.96 -16.68 4.51
N ASN A 70 9.09 -15.92 5.18
CA ASN A 70 7.75 -16.41 5.56
C ASN A 70 6.71 -15.90 4.58
N PHE A 71 6.07 -14.77 4.83
CA PHE A 71 5.15 -14.15 3.87
C PHE A 71 5.93 -13.49 2.75
N PHE A 72 6.97 -12.74 3.11
CA PHE A 72 7.94 -12.19 2.16
C PHE A 72 9.17 -13.07 2.00
N GLY A 73 9.55 -13.28 0.75
CA GLY A 73 10.79 -13.93 0.35
C GLY A 73 11.52 -13.07 -0.68
N ILE A 74 12.83 -13.25 -0.78
CA ILE A 74 13.66 -12.64 -1.80
C ILE A 74 14.22 -13.76 -2.69
N THR A 75 13.86 -13.74 -3.96
CA THR A 75 14.29 -14.71 -4.97
C THR A 75 14.90 -13.99 -6.15
N ALA A 76 16.18 -14.29 -6.47
CA ALA A 76 16.94 -13.58 -7.51
C ALA A 76 16.91 -12.05 -7.31
N GLY A 77 17.01 -11.61 -6.05
CA GLY A 77 16.98 -10.21 -5.64
C GLY A 77 15.61 -9.54 -5.72
N ARG A 78 14.52 -10.26 -6.03
CA ARG A 78 13.15 -9.70 -6.14
C ARG A 78 12.26 -10.16 -5.00
N LEU A 79 11.33 -9.30 -4.60
CA LEU A 79 10.29 -9.66 -3.64
C LEU A 79 9.35 -10.71 -4.23
N THR A 80 9.15 -11.79 -3.49
CA THR A 80 8.19 -12.86 -3.78
C THR A 80 7.27 -13.05 -2.59
N LEU A 81 6.00 -13.33 -2.85
CA LEU A 81 4.99 -13.58 -1.83
C LEU A 81 4.76 -15.08 -1.65
N ASN A 82 4.68 -15.54 -0.40
CA ASN A 82 4.39 -16.93 -0.08
C ASN A 82 2.89 -17.16 0.03
N VAL A 83 2.31 -17.71 -1.03
CA VAL A 83 0.88 -18.03 -1.07
C VAL A 83 0.55 -19.14 -0.06
N GLY A 84 1.45 -20.11 0.12
CA GLY A 84 1.26 -21.20 1.08
C GLY A 84 1.17 -20.70 2.53
N PHE A 85 2.05 -19.78 2.93
CA PHE A 85 1.98 -19.12 4.23
C PHE A 85 0.68 -18.30 4.35
N SER A 86 0.33 -17.54 3.31
CA SER A 86 -0.89 -16.71 3.30
C SER A 86 -2.14 -17.54 3.52
N VAL A 87 -2.28 -18.66 2.81
CA VAL A 87 -3.39 -19.62 2.98
C VAL A 87 -3.42 -20.17 4.40
N ALA A 88 -2.28 -20.58 4.94
CA ALA A 88 -2.20 -21.12 6.30
C ALA A 88 -2.58 -20.07 7.36
N ALA A 89 -2.07 -18.85 7.24
CA ALA A 89 -2.34 -17.74 8.16
C ALA A 89 -3.81 -17.32 8.13
N MET A 90 -4.41 -17.16 6.93
CA MET A 90 -5.83 -16.81 6.80
C MET A 90 -6.75 -17.92 7.33
N SER A 91 -6.33 -19.18 7.21
CA SER A 91 -7.09 -20.34 7.74
C SER A 91 -7.23 -20.32 9.26
N CYS A 92 -6.36 -19.60 9.98
CA CYS A 92 -6.50 -19.42 11.43
C CYS A 92 -7.77 -18.66 11.80
N ILE A 93 -8.25 -17.80 10.89
CA ILE A 93 -9.48 -17.02 11.04
C ILE A 93 -10.66 -17.87 10.54
N ASP A 94 -10.64 -18.25 9.27
CA ASP A 94 -11.67 -19.06 8.63
C ASP A 94 -11.09 -19.81 7.40
N PRO A 95 -11.07 -21.15 7.39
CA PRO A 95 -10.47 -21.93 6.31
C PRO A 95 -11.26 -21.86 4.99
N ASP A 96 -12.58 -21.65 5.04
CA ASP A 96 -13.40 -21.58 3.83
C ASP A 96 -13.20 -20.22 3.14
N ILE A 97 -13.07 -19.16 3.93
CA ILE A 97 -12.68 -17.84 3.43
C ILE A 97 -11.25 -17.86 2.87
N ALA A 98 -10.31 -18.51 3.56
CA ALA A 98 -8.94 -18.65 3.07
C ALA A 98 -8.89 -19.32 1.69
N THR A 99 -9.73 -20.35 1.48
CA THR A 99 -9.87 -21.04 0.19
C THR A 99 -10.40 -20.10 -0.89
N ALA A 100 -11.47 -19.34 -0.59
CA ALA A 100 -12.06 -18.40 -1.54
C ALA A 100 -11.10 -17.25 -1.89
N MET A 101 -10.40 -16.70 -0.90
CA MET A 101 -9.40 -15.64 -1.11
C MET A 101 -8.22 -16.13 -1.94
N ALA A 102 -7.75 -17.37 -1.73
CA ALA A 102 -6.69 -17.95 -2.56
C ALA A 102 -7.07 -18.00 -4.04
N GLY A 103 -8.27 -18.46 -4.36
CA GLY A 103 -8.78 -18.51 -5.73
C GLY A 103 -8.98 -17.11 -6.35
N GLN A 104 -9.34 -16.11 -5.55
CA GLN A 104 -9.58 -14.76 -6.03
C GLN A 104 -8.28 -13.96 -6.26
N PHE A 105 -7.34 -13.99 -5.31
CA PHE A 105 -6.17 -13.11 -5.29
C PHE A 105 -4.87 -13.77 -5.77
N PHE A 106 -4.80 -15.11 -5.80
CA PHE A 106 -3.60 -15.86 -6.16
C PHE A 106 -3.89 -16.89 -7.25
N GLN A 107 -4.60 -16.48 -8.31
CA GLN A 107 -4.93 -17.34 -9.45
C GLN A 107 -3.70 -18.07 -9.99
N GLY A 108 -3.83 -19.38 -10.21
CA GLY A 108 -2.73 -20.25 -10.64
C GLY A 108 -1.84 -20.77 -9.51
N SER A 109 -2.15 -20.48 -8.25
CA SER A 109 -1.44 -20.97 -7.07
C SER A 109 -2.27 -21.98 -6.25
N ASP A 110 -3.15 -22.74 -6.89
CA ASP A 110 -4.11 -23.65 -6.23
C ASP A 110 -3.41 -24.72 -5.36
N ASP A 111 -2.17 -25.07 -5.67
CA ASP A 111 -1.35 -25.97 -4.83
C ASP A 111 -1.18 -25.44 -3.40
N ALA A 112 -1.28 -24.12 -3.17
CA ALA A 112 -1.22 -23.52 -1.84
C ALA A 112 -2.36 -24.00 -0.92
N LEU A 113 -3.47 -24.48 -1.47
CA LEU A 113 -4.61 -25.00 -0.69
C LEU A 113 -4.24 -26.23 0.16
N ARG A 114 -3.13 -26.92 -0.13
CA ARG A 114 -2.61 -27.99 0.75
C ARG A 114 -2.17 -27.50 2.13
N TYR A 115 -2.03 -26.18 2.30
CA TYR A 115 -1.65 -25.53 3.55
C TYR A 115 -2.83 -25.02 4.38
N ILE A 116 -4.07 -25.30 3.97
CA ILE A 116 -5.26 -24.99 4.79
C ILE A 116 -5.10 -25.61 6.17
N VAL A 117 -5.25 -24.76 7.19
CA VAL A 117 -5.25 -25.17 8.60
C VAL A 117 -6.70 -25.31 9.07
N ARG A 118 -7.03 -26.44 9.70
CA ARG A 118 -8.34 -26.63 10.33
C ARG A 118 -8.18 -26.64 11.85
N ALA A 119 -9.03 -25.88 12.52
CA ALA A 119 -9.10 -25.82 13.97
C ALA A 119 -10.51 -26.23 14.45
N PRO A 120 -10.66 -26.64 15.73
CA PRO A 120 -11.97 -26.85 16.35
C PRO A 120 -12.88 -25.62 16.21
N ALA A 121 -14.20 -25.84 16.12
CA ALA A 121 -15.17 -24.77 15.87
C ALA A 121 -15.15 -23.65 16.92
N ASP A 122 -14.88 -23.98 18.19
CA ASP A 122 -14.73 -23.00 19.27
C ASP A 122 -13.51 -22.09 19.05
N LYS A 123 -12.42 -22.62 18.51
CA LYS A 123 -11.21 -21.87 18.18
C LYS A 123 -11.42 -20.95 16.98
N VAL A 124 -12.13 -21.42 15.95
CA VAL A 124 -12.54 -20.60 14.80
C VAL A 124 -13.43 -19.44 15.27
N ALA A 125 -14.42 -19.71 16.12
CA ALA A 125 -15.28 -18.67 16.69
C ALA A 125 -14.48 -17.63 17.50
N GLN A 126 -13.54 -18.07 18.34
CA GLN A 126 -12.65 -17.17 19.09
C GLN A 126 -11.75 -16.33 18.15
N ALA A 127 -11.20 -16.93 17.10
CA ALA A 127 -10.38 -16.22 16.11
C ALA A 127 -11.19 -15.15 15.36
N MET A 128 -12.45 -15.44 15.01
CA MET A 128 -13.36 -14.47 14.41
C MET A 128 -13.68 -13.31 15.35
N VAL A 129 -13.81 -13.55 16.67
CA VAL A 129 -13.97 -12.48 17.66
C VAL A 129 -12.73 -11.58 17.66
N VAL A 130 -11.53 -12.15 17.71
CA VAL A 130 -10.27 -11.38 17.66
C VAL A 130 -10.18 -10.55 16.38
N ALA A 131 -10.41 -11.17 15.22
CA ALA A 131 -10.39 -10.48 13.92
C ALA A 131 -11.42 -9.33 13.88
N THR A 132 -12.61 -9.54 14.45
CA THR A 132 -13.67 -8.52 14.52
C THR A 132 -13.27 -7.35 15.40
N THR A 133 -12.74 -7.60 16.59
CA THR A 133 -12.28 -6.53 17.49
C THR A 133 -11.14 -5.73 16.86
N GLN A 134 -10.19 -6.39 16.21
CA GLN A 134 -9.08 -5.70 15.56
C GLN A 134 -9.56 -4.81 14.39
N ARG A 135 -10.46 -5.30 13.52
CA ARG A 135 -10.97 -4.49 12.40
C ARG A 135 -11.83 -3.31 12.85
N GLU A 136 -12.62 -3.47 13.92
CA GLU A 136 -13.41 -2.38 14.49
C GLU A 136 -12.54 -1.28 15.09
N ALA A 137 -11.39 -1.63 15.68
CA ALA A 137 -10.42 -0.68 16.22
C ALA A 137 -9.54 -0.03 15.13
N ALA A 138 -9.32 -0.73 14.01
CA ALA A 138 -8.28 -0.38 13.04
C ALA A 138 -8.45 1.01 12.42
N GLU A 139 -9.69 1.45 12.18
CA GLU A 139 -9.97 2.75 11.57
C GLU A 139 -9.57 3.92 12.49
N ALA A 140 -9.94 3.83 13.78
CA ALA A 140 -9.59 4.84 14.77
C ALA A 140 -8.08 4.89 15.01
N GLN A 141 -7.44 3.71 15.18
CA GLN A 141 -5.99 3.61 15.36
C GLN A 141 -5.23 4.14 14.14
N SER A 142 -5.66 3.78 12.93
CA SER A 142 -4.99 4.25 11.71
C SER A 142 -5.11 5.76 11.53
N ARG A 143 -6.23 6.37 11.95
CA ARG A 143 -6.37 7.83 11.99
C ARG A 143 -5.41 8.49 12.96
N THR A 144 -5.31 7.96 14.18
CA THR A 144 -4.37 8.49 15.18
C THR A 144 -2.94 8.43 14.68
N ASP A 145 -2.49 7.28 14.17
CA ASP A 145 -1.14 7.13 13.64
C ASP A 145 -0.91 8.06 12.44
N GLN A 146 -1.91 8.20 11.56
CA GLN A 146 -1.83 9.11 10.42
C GLN A 146 -1.68 10.58 10.86
N GLU A 147 -2.44 11.03 11.86
CA GLU A 147 -2.34 12.38 12.41
C GLU A 147 -0.98 12.62 13.06
N GLU A 148 -0.45 11.66 13.81
CA GLU A 148 0.87 11.71 14.42
C GLU A 148 1.97 11.81 13.36
N PHE A 149 1.97 10.88 12.38
CA PHE A 149 2.97 10.89 11.31
C PHE A 149 2.89 12.14 10.45
N TYR A 150 1.70 12.69 10.18
CA TYR A 150 1.60 13.98 9.51
C TYR A 150 2.11 15.12 10.36
N SER A 151 1.81 15.16 11.65
CA SER A 151 2.37 16.17 12.54
C SER A 151 3.90 16.13 12.51
N ASP A 152 4.51 14.95 12.61
CA ASP A 152 5.97 14.77 12.52
C ASP A 152 6.54 15.30 11.20
N GLN A 153 5.89 14.99 10.08
CA GLN A 153 6.29 15.49 8.75
C GLN A 153 6.20 17.01 8.69
N LEU A 154 5.08 17.60 9.11
CA LEU A 154 4.86 19.05 9.08
C LEU A 154 5.80 19.80 10.04
N GLN A 155 6.26 19.17 11.11
CA GLN A 155 7.24 19.72 12.05
C GLN A 155 8.70 19.53 11.59
N GLY A 156 8.93 18.94 10.42
CA GLY A 156 10.27 18.75 9.86
C GLY A 156 11.08 17.65 10.53
N VAL A 157 10.44 16.72 11.26
CA VAL A 157 11.12 15.59 11.93
C VAL A 157 11.92 14.76 10.92
N ALA A 158 11.37 14.51 9.73
CA ALA A 158 12.08 13.78 8.68
C ALA A 158 13.37 14.49 8.21
N ALA A 159 13.34 15.82 8.09
CA ALA A 159 14.53 16.60 7.75
C ALA A 159 15.59 16.55 8.87
N HIS A 160 15.16 16.57 10.14
CA HIS A 160 16.05 16.38 11.28
C HIS A 160 16.65 14.98 11.31
N ASP A 161 15.85 13.94 11.07
CA ASP A 161 16.30 12.54 11.04
C ASP A 161 17.34 12.32 9.91
N ARG A 162 17.16 12.94 8.75
CA ARG A 162 18.14 12.93 7.63
C ARG A 162 19.47 13.59 7.98
N ALA A 163 19.47 14.58 8.87
CA ALA A 163 20.67 15.28 9.31
C ALA A 163 21.45 14.52 10.41
N LEU A 164 20.90 13.42 10.95
CA LEU A 164 21.54 12.65 12.01
C LEU A 164 22.84 11.99 11.53
N PRO A 165 23.91 11.97 12.35
CA PRO A 165 25.08 11.16 12.07
C PRO A 165 24.72 9.67 11.94
N PRO A 166 25.45 8.87 11.13
CA PRO A 166 25.05 7.50 10.80
C PRO A 166 24.69 6.59 11.99
N LYS A 167 25.45 6.68 13.10
CA LYS A 167 25.16 5.91 14.33
C LYS A 167 23.84 6.31 15.00
N GLN A 168 23.52 7.61 14.99
CA GLN A 168 22.29 8.15 15.55
C GLN A 168 21.10 7.86 14.63
N ALA A 169 21.27 7.99 13.31
CA ALA A 169 20.28 7.60 12.31
C ALA A 169 19.93 6.11 12.43
N TRP A 170 20.94 5.23 12.60
CA TRP A 170 20.70 3.81 12.83
C TRP A 170 19.92 3.54 14.11
N LYS A 171 20.27 4.21 15.22
CA LYS A 171 19.51 4.10 16.46
C LYS A 171 18.06 4.57 16.26
N ARG A 172 17.86 5.73 15.62
CA ARG A 172 16.53 6.28 15.32
C ARG A 172 15.70 5.30 14.49
N PHE A 173 16.29 4.72 13.44
CA PHE A 173 15.65 3.66 12.65
C PHE A 173 15.23 2.47 13.53
N GLN A 174 16.11 1.98 14.41
CA GLN A 174 15.79 0.88 15.32
C GLN A 174 14.67 1.23 16.30
N ASP A 175 14.64 2.47 16.81
CA ASP A 175 13.60 2.96 17.72
C ASP A 175 12.22 3.05 17.03
N LEU A 176 12.18 3.23 15.71
CA LEU A 176 10.95 3.27 14.89
C LEU A 176 10.44 1.88 14.47
N VAL A 177 11.24 0.82 14.61
CA VAL A 177 10.84 -0.54 14.19
C VAL A 177 9.54 -1.02 14.86
N PRO A 178 9.33 -0.86 16.19
CA PRO A 178 8.11 -1.36 16.83
C PRO A 178 6.82 -0.76 16.25
N SER A 179 6.76 0.58 16.09
CA SER A 179 5.59 1.24 15.50
C SER A 179 5.41 0.87 14.03
N THR A 180 6.50 0.72 13.28
CA THR A 180 6.45 0.26 11.89
C THR A 180 5.84 -1.14 11.78
N LEU A 181 6.23 -2.07 12.66
CA LEU A 181 5.68 -3.43 12.69
C LEU A 181 4.20 -3.45 13.10
N GLU A 182 3.80 -2.58 14.03
CA GLU A 182 2.41 -2.44 14.43
C GLU A 182 1.53 -1.97 13.27
N VAL A 183 1.93 -0.89 12.60
CA VAL A 183 1.23 -0.36 11.41
C VAL A 183 1.18 -1.39 10.29
N PHE A 184 2.29 -2.09 10.05
CA PHE A 184 2.37 -3.15 9.04
C PHE A 184 1.44 -4.34 9.36
N ASN A 185 1.41 -4.79 10.62
CA ASN A 185 0.49 -5.86 11.04
C ASN A 185 -0.98 -5.41 10.93
N ARG A 186 -1.29 -4.16 11.28
CA ARG A 186 -2.64 -3.61 11.11
C ARG A 186 -3.03 -3.54 9.62
N HIS A 187 -2.09 -3.20 8.74
CA HIS A 187 -2.31 -3.29 7.29
C HIS A 187 -2.69 -4.72 6.87
N LEU A 188 -1.97 -5.75 7.33
CA LEU A 188 -2.33 -7.15 7.04
C LEU A 188 -3.73 -7.50 7.54
N VAL A 189 -4.09 -7.10 8.76
CA VAL A 189 -5.43 -7.34 9.33
C VAL A 189 -6.53 -6.70 8.47
N VAL A 190 -6.37 -5.42 8.10
CA VAL A 190 -7.38 -4.69 7.31
C VAL A 190 -7.47 -5.23 5.89
N SER A 191 -6.34 -5.56 5.26
CA SER A 191 -6.31 -6.17 3.93
C SER A 191 -6.97 -7.54 3.90
N THR A 192 -6.72 -8.39 4.91
CA THR A 192 -7.42 -9.68 5.04
C THR A 192 -8.92 -9.47 5.26
N ALA A 193 -9.32 -8.52 6.10
CA ALA A 193 -10.73 -8.20 6.32
C ALA A 193 -11.42 -7.68 5.04
N ALA A 194 -10.74 -6.87 4.23
CA ALA A 194 -11.27 -6.39 2.95
C ALA A 194 -11.49 -7.54 1.96
N GLY A 195 -10.55 -8.49 1.88
CA GLY A 195 -10.71 -9.70 1.07
C GLY A 195 -11.85 -10.60 1.57
N GLU A 196 -11.92 -10.84 2.87
CA GLU A 196 -13.02 -11.58 3.51
C GLU A 196 -14.38 -10.98 3.16
N MET A 197 -14.55 -9.67 3.39
CA MET A 197 -15.83 -9.00 3.16
C MET A 197 -16.20 -8.97 1.68
N SER A 198 -15.20 -8.89 0.79
CA SER A 198 -15.42 -9.00 -0.65
C SER A 198 -15.99 -10.37 -1.04
N VAL A 199 -15.41 -11.46 -0.51
CA VAL A 199 -15.91 -12.83 -0.71
C VAL A 199 -17.33 -12.98 -0.17
N ARG A 200 -17.59 -12.51 1.06
CA ARG A 200 -18.92 -12.60 1.69
C ARG A 200 -19.98 -11.82 0.90
N LEU A 201 -19.68 -10.59 0.52
CA LEU A 201 -20.62 -9.75 -0.22
C LEU A 201 -20.88 -10.29 -1.63
N ALA A 202 -19.85 -10.78 -2.32
CA ALA A 202 -20.02 -11.49 -3.60
C ALA A 202 -20.97 -12.70 -3.46
N GLY A 203 -20.83 -13.48 -2.38
CA GLY A 203 -21.72 -14.60 -2.06
C GLY A 203 -23.18 -14.17 -1.84
N VAL A 204 -23.41 -13.07 -1.11
CA VAL A 204 -24.76 -12.50 -0.90
C VAL A 204 -25.38 -12.06 -2.23
N ILE A 205 -24.61 -11.37 -3.08
CA ILE A 205 -25.07 -10.92 -4.39
C ILE A 205 -25.46 -12.12 -5.27
N ALA A 206 -24.59 -13.14 -5.32
CA ALA A 206 -24.86 -14.35 -6.09
C ALA A 206 -26.09 -15.12 -5.57
N ALA A 207 -26.28 -15.20 -4.26
CA ALA A 207 -27.44 -15.85 -3.65
C ALA A 207 -28.76 -15.15 -4.00
N GLY A 208 -28.75 -13.84 -4.23
CA GLY A 208 -29.88 -13.08 -4.78
C GLY A 208 -29.96 -13.05 -6.31
N GLY A 209 -29.21 -13.90 -7.02
CA GLY A 209 -29.23 -13.96 -8.49
C GLY A 209 -28.53 -12.80 -9.19
N GLY A 210 -27.77 -11.97 -8.47
CA GLY A 210 -26.93 -10.91 -9.05
C GLY A 210 -25.56 -11.40 -9.50
N ASP A 211 -24.84 -10.56 -10.26
CA ASP A 211 -23.44 -10.83 -10.65
C ASP A 211 -22.49 -10.56 -9.47
N PRO A 212 -21.78 -11.58 -8.94
CA PRO A 212 -20.83 -11.38 -7.83
C PRO A 212 -19.71 -10.38 -8.16
N ASN A 213 -19.37 -10.17 -9.44
CA ASN A 213 -18.36 -9.19 -9.85
C ASN A 213 -18.81 -7.73 -9.64
N ALA A 214 -20.08 -7.48 -9.34
CA ALA A 214 -20.59 -6.17 -8.96
C ALA A 214 -19.83 -5.57 -7.76
N ILE A 215 -19.20 -6.40 -6.91
CA ILE A 215 -18.35 -5.95 -5.81
C ILE A 215 -17.28 -4.95 -6.25
N ILE A 216 -16.67 -5.12 -7.44
CA ILE A 216 -15.63 -4.22 -7.97
C ILE A 216 -16.19 -2.80 -8.13
N GLY A 217 -17.39 -2.69 -8.71
CA GLY A 217 -18.08 -1.42 -8.87
C GLY A 217 -18.61 -0.87 -7.54
N LEU A 218 -19.03 -1.73 -6.61
CA LEU A 218 -19.50 -1.34 -5.28
C LEU A 218 -18.37 -0.77 -4.40
N CYS A 219 -17.14 -1.23 -4.59
CA CYS A 219 -15.95 -0.68 -3.93
C CYS A 219 -15.34 0.54 -4.66
N SER A 220 -15.95 0.99 -5.76
CA SER A 220 -15.44 2.14 -6.52
C SER A 220 -15.92 3.48 -5.97
N GLY A 221 -15.04 4.49 -6.03
CA GLY A 221 -15.38 5.88 -5.69
C GLY A 221 -15.81 6.10 -4.24
N LEU A 222 -15.30 5.31 -3.29
CA LEU A 222 -15.70 5.34 -1.85
C LEU A 222 -15.57 6.73 -1.20
N GLY A 223 -14.76 7.62 -1.78
CA GLY A 223 -14.47 8.94 -1.21
C GLY A 223 -13.36 8.83 -0.16
N ASP A 224 -12.73 9.96 0.14
CA ASP A 224 -11.76 10.11 1.24
C ASP A 224 -10.57 9.12 1.25
N VAL A 225 -10.28 8.48 0.12
CA VAL A 225 -9.14 7.60 -0.05
C VAL A 225 -7.86 8.43 -0.04
N GLU A 226 -7.01 8.22 0.97
CA GLU A 226 -5.81 9.00 1.20
C GLU A 226 -4.88 9.06 -0.02
N SER A 227 -4.66 7.93 -0.70
CA SER A 227 -3.82 7.86 -1.91
C SER A 227 -4.34 8.68 -3.09
N SER A 228 -5.61 9.12 -3.07
CA SER A 228 -6.20 9.93 -4.14
C SER A 228 -6.02 11.44 -3.95
N LYS A 229 -5.70 11.89 -2.73
CA LYS A 229 -5.56 13.32 -2.39
C LYS A 229 -4.43 14.02 -3.16
N PRO A 230 -3.23 13.42 -3.34
CA PRO A 230 -2.16 14.06 -4.12
C PRO A 230 -2.58 14.36 -5.57
N ALA A 231 -3.35 13.48 -6.21
CA ALA A 231 -3.80 13.70 -7.58
C ALA A 231 -4.69 14.94 -7.73
N LEU A 232 -5.57 15.20 -6.75
CA LEU A 232 -6.39 16.42 -6.73
C LEU A 232 -5.51 17.68 -6.63
N LYS A 233 -4.49 17.64 -5.75
CA LYS A 233 -3.60 18.80 -5.54
C LYS A 233 -2.61 19.01 -6.67
N LEU A 234 -2.15 17.94 -7.34
CA LEU A 234 -1.40 18.05 -8.60
C LEU A 234 -2.22 18.74 -9.70
N TYR A 235 -3.52 18.47 -9.76
CA TYR A 235 -4.40 19.14 -10.72
C TYR A 235 -4.58 20.63 -10.40
N ASP A 236 -4.75 20.99 -9.12
CA ASP A 236 -4.77 22.39 -8.68
C ASP A 236 -3.48 23.13 -9.11
N LEU A 237 -2.32 22.53 -8.83
CA LEU A 237 -1.00 23.03 -9.23
C LEU A 237 -0.87 23.19 -10.76
N ALA A 238 -1.42 22.24 -11.53
CA ALA A 238 -1.47 22.33 -12.99
C ALA A 238 -2.35 23.48 -13.51
N LEU A 239 -3.42 23.84 -12.79
CA LEU A 239 -4.24 25.00 -13.14
C LEU A 239 -3.46 26.32 -12.93
N VAL A 240 -2.65 26.40 -11.87
CA VAL A 240 -1.76 27.54 -11.61
C VAL A 240 -0.71 27.66 -12.72
N ALA A 241 -0.02 26.55 -13.04
CA ALA A 241 0.93 26.51 -14.16
C ALA A 241 0.28 26.92 -15.49
N ARG A 242 -0.96 26.47 -15.77
CA ARG A 242 -1.70 26.93 -16.95
C ARG A 242 -1.96 28.42 -16.93
N LYS A 243 -2.37 29.01 -15.80
CA LYS A 243 -2.75 30.42 -15.72
C LYS A 243 -1.60 31.37 -16.09
N HIS A 244 -0.37 31.03 -15.72
CA HIS A 244 0.80 31.89 -15.89
C HIS A 244 1.62 31.48 -17.12
N ALA A 245 1.66 32.34 -18.15
CA ALA A 245 2.30 32.02 -19.43
C ALA A 245 3.80 31.67 -19.31
N ALA A 246 4.53 32.34 -18.40
CA ALA A 246 5.94 32.06 -18.13
C ALA A 246 6.16 30.65 -17.56
N VAL A 247 5.34 30.27 -16.56
CA VAL A 247 5.37 28.92 -15.96
C VAL A 247 4.98 27.87 -16.99
N ARG A 248 3.84 28.08 -17.66
CA ARG A 248 3.31 27.17 -18.70
C ARG A 248 4.39 26.81 -19.71
N LYS A 249 5.08 27.82 -20.26
CA LYS A 249 6.10 27.65 -21.29
C LYS A 249 7.23 26.69 -20.85
N VAL A 250 7.70 26.82 -19.61
CA VAL A 250 8.81 25.99 -19.10
C VAL A 250 8.31 24.60 -18.73
N VAL A 251 7.15 24.47 -18.09
CA VAL A 251 6.60 23.15 -17.73
C VAL A 251 6.25 22.33 -18.98
N GLU A 252 5.69 22.96 -20.03
CA GLU A 252 5.37 22.29 -21.30
C GLU A 252 6.61 21.79 -22.05
N SER A 253 7.75 22.49 -21.93
CA SER A 253 9.01 22.04 -22.55
C SER A 253 9.47 20.69 -21.98
N GLY A 254 9.08 20.38 -20.73
CA GLY A 254 9.52 19.19 -20.01
C GLY A 254 10.94 19.28 -19.45
N ASP A 255 11.54 20.48 -19.46
CA ASP A 255 12.83 20.74 -18.83
C ASP A 255 12.67 20.84 -17.31
N THR A 256 12.76 19.70 -16.63
CA THR A 256 12.59 19.63 -15.18
C THR A 256 13.68 20.40 -14.43
N ALA A 257 14.89 20.49 -14.97
CA ALA A 257 15.98 21.25 -14.37
C ALA A 257 15.68 22.76 -14.40
N ALA A 258 15.13 23.27 -15.52
CA ALA A 258 14.70 24.66 -15.61
C ALA A 258 13.52 24.98 -14.66
N VAL A 259 12.57 24.06 -14.49
CA VAL A 259 11.50 24.21 -13.49
C VAL A 259 12.08 24.28 -12.07
N ILE A 260 13.00 23.38 -11.72
CA ILE A 260 13.65 23.38 -10.40
C ILE A 260 14.40 24.68 -10.15
N ALA A 261 15.14 25.18 -11.15
CA ALA A 261 15.86 26.45 -11.03
C ALA A 261 14.90 27.64 -10.81
N ALA A 262 13.77 27.69 -11.53
CA ALA A 262 12.78 28.75 -11.39
C ALA A 262 11.93 28.64 -10.11
N LEU A 263 11.80 27.44 -9.53
CA LEU A 263 11.22 27.28 -8.19
C LEU A 263 12.16 27.83 -7.10
N ALA A 264 13.46 27.62 -7.24
CA ALA A 264 14.46 28.09 -6.27
C ALA A 264 14.68 29.61 -6.31
N ASP A 265 14.55 30.22 -7.48
CA ASP A 265 14.65 31.68 -7.68
C ASP A 265 13.53 32.17 -8.63
N PRO A 266 12.30 32.38 -8.10
CA PRO A 266 11.14 32.76 -8.91
C PRO A 266 11.36 34.07 -9.71
N PRO A 267 11.40 34.02 -11.06
CA PRO A 267 11.76 35.20 -11.87
C PRO A 267 10.62 36.23 -12.00
N ASP A 268 9.38 35.86 -11.70
CA ASP A 268 8.22 36.73 -11.78
C ASP A 268 7.08 36.30 -10.84
N ARG A 269 6.04 37.14 -10.73
CA ARG A 269 4.85 36.90 -9.89
C ARG A 269 4.10 35.61 -10.22
N GLY A 270 4.18 35.13 -11.47
CA GLY A 270 3.56 33.86 -11.86
C GLY A 270 4.34 32.66 -11.36
N TRP A 271 5.66 32.76 -11.36
CA TRP A 271 6.53 31.78 -10.72
C TRP A 271 6.46 31.81 -9.20
N GLU A 272 6.34 32.98 -8.57
CA GLU A 272 6.07 33.09 -7.12
C GLU A 272 4.79 32.30 -6.76
N ALA A 273 3.68 32.56 -7.47
CA ALA A 273 2.42 31.86 -7.23
C ALA A 273 2.50 30.34 -7.48
N PHE A 274 3.31 29.91 -8.45
CA PHE A 274 3.54 28.49 -8.70
C PHE A 274 4.43 27.85 -7.64
N ALA A 275 5.47 28.55 -7.19
CA ALA A 275 6.37 28.10 -6.13
C ALA A 275 5.63 27.94 -4.79
N ASP A 276 4.80 28.90 -4.41
CA ASP A 276 3.99 28.81 -3.17
C ASP A 276 3.11 27.53 -3.16
N GLU A 277 2.43 27.25 -4.27
CA GLU A 277 1.56 26.07 -4.40
C GLU A 277 2.38 24.77 -4.54
N PHE A 278 3.57 24.84 -5.13
CA PHE A 278 4.49 23.71 -5.23
C PHE A 278 5.05 23.33 -3.85
N ASP A 279 5.49 24.33 -3.08
CA ASP A 279 6.01 24.15 -1.72
C ASP A 279 4.93 23.59 -0.80
N GLU A 280 3.70 24.07 -0.89
CA GLU A 280 2.57 23.51 -0.14
C GLU A 280 2.29 22.05 -0.54
N PHE A 281 2.41 21.71 -1.84
CA PHE A 281 2.28 20.33 -2.29
C PHE A 281 3.38 19.43 -1.70
N ILE A 282 4.64 19.85 -1.76
CA ILE A 282 5.77 19.10 -1.21
C ILE A 282 5.68 19.01 0.31
N HIS A 283 5.25 20.07 0.99
CA HIS A 283 5.06 20.05 2.43
C HIS A 283 4.02 19.00 2.86
N ARG A 284 2.92 18.87 2.11
CA ARG A 284 1.84 17.92 2.43
C ARG A 284 2.07 16.51 1.92
N TYR A 285 2.77 16.33 0.80
CA TYR A 285 2.85 15.05 0.09
C TYR A 285 4.26 14.66 -0.35
N GLY A 286 5.29 15.44 -0.01
CA GLY A 286 6.67 15.21 -0.40
C GLY A 286 7.23 13.87 0.05
N PHE A 287 6.72 13.33 1.17
CA PHE A 287 7.12 12.02 1.71
C PHE A 287 6.68 10.81 0.84
N ARG A 288 5.83 11.04 -0.17
CA ARG A 288 5.32 10.01 -1.08
C ARG A 288 6.30 9.71 -2.20
N VAL A 289 6.21 8.51 -2.79
CA VAL A 289 7.00 8.13 -3.98
C VAL A 289 6.45 6.89 -4.69
N GLN A 290 6.90 6.63 -5.92
CA GLN A 290 6.74 5.30 -6.52
C GLN A 290 7.70 4.32 -5.83
N GLY A 291 7.15 3.33 -5.11
CA GLY A 291 7.96 2.37 -4.34
C GLY A 291 8.19 2.79 -2.89
N GLU A 292 7.19 3.38 -2.23
CA GLU A 292 7.25 3.88 -0.83
C GLU A 292 7.71 2.84 0.20
N ALA A 293 7.62 1.56 -0.14
CA ALA A 293 8.07 0.44 0.68
C ALA A 293 9.61 0.29 0.73
N ASP A 294 10.35 0.88 -0.22
CA ASP A 294 11.82 0.84 -0.21
C ASP A 294 12.38 2.17 0.32
N PRO A 295 12.97 2.19 1.54
CA PRO A 295 13.50 3.41 2.15
C PRO A 295 14.74 3.96 1.43
N MET A 296 15.26 3.26 0.41
CA MET A 296 16.35 3.75 -0.43
C MET A 296 15.85 4.61 -1.61
N VAL A 297 14.54 4.65 -1.86
CA VAL A 297 13.96 5.43 -2.95
C VAL A 297 13.74 6.86 -2.47
N ALA A 298 14.33 7.82 -3.20
CA ALA A 298 14.21 9.24 -2.89
C ALA A 298 12.77 9.72 -3.05
N ASP A 299 12.21 10.34 -2.01
CA ASP A 299 10.83 10.81 -2.03
C ASP A 299 10.63 12.05 -2.92
N TRP A 300 9.38 12.48 -3.13
CA TRP A 300 9.09 13.66 -3.95
C TRP A 300 9.67 14.96 -3.37
N GLY A 301 9.91 15.03 -2.06
CA GLY A 301 10.59 16.16 -1.41
C GLY A 301 12.10 16.18 -1.68
N GLU A 302 12.73 15.01 -1.74
CA GLU A 302 14.14 14.85 -2.10
C GLU A 302 14.37 15.01 -3.61
N ASN A 303 13.45 14.49 -4.42
CA ASN A 303 13.49 14.55 -5.87
C ASN A 303 12.10 14.85 -6.48
N PRO A 304 11.79 16.14 -6.75
CA PRO A 304 10.49 16.56 -7.26
C PRO A 304 10.26 16.28 -8.75
N THR A 305 11.19 15.61 -9.44
CA THR A 305 11.12 15.39 -10.89
C THR A 305 9.81 14.72 -11.31
N PHE A 306 9.36 13.72 -10.55
CA PHE A 306 8.07 13.06 -10.81
C PHE A 306 6.90 14.04 -10.70
N VAL A 307 6.85 14.84 -9.64
CA VAL A 307 5.80 15.86 -9.41
C VAL A 307 5.73 16.83 -10.59
N ILE A 308 6.87 17.37 -11.02
CA ILE A 308 6.95 18.29 -12.17
C ILE A 308 6.43 17.62 -13.45
N SER A 309 6.82 16.37 -13.69
CA SER A 309 6.33 15.61 -14.85
C SER A 309 4.81 15.38 -14.80
N GLN A 310 4.25 15.17 -13.62
CA GLN A 310 2.82 14.99 -13.42
C GLN A 310 2.04 16.29 -13.60
N VAL A 311 2.60 17.44 -13.17
CA VAL A 311 2.00 18.75 -13.45
C VAL A 311 1.84 18.94 -14.96
N LYS A 312 2.89 18.66 -15.74
CA LYS A 312 2.82 18.71 -17.22
C LYS A 312 1.69 17.82 -17.76
N SER A 313 1.60 16.57 -17.31
CA SER A 313 0.54 15.64 -17.72
C SER A 313 -0.86 16.16 -17.36
N MET A 314 -1.03 16.70 -16.15
CA MET A 314 -2.30 17.23 -15.65
C MET A 314 -2.74 18.51 -16.39
N MET A 315 -1.79 19.33 -16.87
CA MET A 315 -2.11 20.51 -17.67
C MET A 315 -2.85 20.18 -18.98
N ALA A 316 -2.60 18.99 -19.54
CA ALA A 316 -3.23 18.52 -20.78
C ALA A 316 -4.69 18.07 -20.58
N LEU A 317 -5.14 17.85 -19.34
CA LEU A 317 -6.48 17.38 -19.05
C LEU A 317 -7.53 18.48 -19.28
N LYS A 318 -8.68 18.08 -19.81
CA LYS A 318 -9.90 18.89 -19.80
C LYS A 318 -10.54 18.83 -18.41
N PRO A 319 -11.37 19.81 -18.03
CA PRO A 319 -12.07 19.79 -16.74
C PRO A 319 -12.87 18.51 -16.48
N ALA A 320 -13.47 17.92 -17.52
CA ALA A 320 -14.22 16.66 -17.45
C ALA A 320 -13.35 15.42 -17.21
N GLU A 321 -12.04 15.53 -17.43
CA GLU A 321 -11.02 14.49 -17.22
C GLU A 321 -10.23 14.74 -15.92
N SER A 322 -10.62 15.72 -15.11
CA SER A 322 -9.94 16.01 -13.84
C SER A 322 -10.10 14.85 -12.85
N PRO A 323 -9.15 14.66 -11.92
CA PRO A 323 -9.28 13.64 -10.88
C PRO A 323 -10.59 13.76 -10.07
N ALA A 324 -11.02 14.99 -9.78
CA ALA A 324 -12.30 15.26 -9.12
C ALA A 324 -13.51 14.81 -9.97
N ALA A 325 -13.47 15.04 -11.29
CA ALA A 325 -14.53 14.58 -12.19
C ALA A 325 -14.59 13.04 -12.25
N HIS A 326 -13.44 12.36 -12.31
CA HIS A 326 -13.36 10.90 -12.26
C HIS A 326 -13.90 10.34 -10.94
N GLN A 327 -13.52 10.92 -9.80
CA GLN A 327 -14.04 10.53 -8.49
C GLN A 327 -15.57 10.67 -8.42
N LYS A 328 -16.10 11.82 -8.89
CA LYS A 328 -17.55 12.07 -8.93
C LYS A 328 -18.28 11.08 -9.83
N ALA A 329 -17.71 10.76 -11.00
CA ALA A 329 -18.29 9.79 -11.93
C ALA A 329 -18.31 8.38 -11.33
N ALA A 330 -17.21 7.94 -10.71
CA ALA A 330 -17.11 6.64 -10.04
C ALA A 330 -18.11 6.52 -8.88
N ALA A 331 -18.24 7.55 -8.04
CA ALA A 331 -19.23 7.58 -6.96
C ALA A 331 -20.67 7.51 -7.51
N GLY A 332 -20.97 8.25 -8.58
CA GLY A 332 -22.29 8.19 -9.22
C GLY A 332 -22.60 6.83 -9.86
N ALA A 333 -21.60 6.17 -10.45
CA ALA A 333 -21.73 4.82 -10.99
C ALA A 333 -21.97 3.80 -9.86
N ARG A 334 -21.24 3.89 -8.74
CA ARG A 334 -21.46 3.05 -7.56
C ARG A 334 -22.90 3.15 -7.07
N VAL A 335 -23.43 4.36 -6.86
CA VAL A 335 -24.80 4.56 -6.34
C VAL A 335 -25.85 3.93 -7.25
N LYS A 336 -25.68 4.02 -8.57
CA LYS A 336 -26.57 3.35 -9.54
C LYS A 336 -26.48 1.83 -9.43
N LEU A 337 -25.26 1.30 -9.34
CA LEU A 337 -25.02 -0.13 -9.18
C LEU A 337 -25.60 -0.67 -7.87
N GLU A 338 -25.43 0.06 -6.77
CA GLU A 338 -25.99 -0.30 -5.47
C GLU A 338 -27.52 -0.43 -5.55
N LYS A 339 -28.21 0.53 -6.19
CA LYS A 339 -29.66 0.43 -6.39
C LYS A 339 -30.04 -0.80 -7.21
N SER A 340 -29.28 -1.12 -8.26
CA SER A 340 -29.52 -2.29 -9.10
C SER A 340 -29.34 -3.60 -8.32
N VAL A 341 -28.26 -3.72 -7.55
CA VAL A 341 -27.97 -4.91 -6.72
C VAL A 341 -29.01 -5.07 -5.62
N ARG A 342 -29.43 -3.98 -4.95
CA ARG A 342 -30.49 -4.05 -3.94
C ARG A 342 -31.82 -4.56 -4.50
N ALA A 343 -32.13 -4.24 -5.76
CA ALA A 343 -33.34 -4.71 -6.42
C ALA A 343 -33.32 -6.22 -6.74
N THR A 344 -32.15 -6.85 -6.88
CA THR A 344 -32.05 -8.30 -7.08
C THR A 344 -32.12 -9.07 -5.76
N LEU A 345 -31.84 -8.41 -4.63
CA LEU A 345 -31.89 -9.02 -3.29
C LEU A 345 -33.29 -9.01 -2.64
N ALA A 346 -34.27 -8.35 -3.26
CA ALA A 346 -35.63 -8.18 -2.75
C ALA A 346 -36.59 -9.24 -3.29
#